data_AF-A0A954C495-F1
#
_entry.id   AF-A0A954C495-F1
#
_cell.length_a   1.000
_cell.length_b   1.000
_cell.length_c   1.000
_cell.angle_alpha   90.00
_cell.angle_beta   90.00
_cell.angle_gamma   90.00
#
_symmetry.space_group_name_H-M   'P 1'
#
loop_
_entity.id
_entity.type
_entity.pdbx_description
1 polymer ?
#
loop_
_entity_poly.entity_id
_entity_poly.type
_entity_poly.pdbx_seq_one_letter_code
_entity_poly.pdbx_strand_id
1 'polypeptide(L)'
;MSKYEVGVVYTRGGCYLLAVSTDTLITFEDGEPREAKPSKRGVEAVRSLSVEQLCTRWGVTLDALDKATAKYLAPSIEGIQPRPRGSRRRRAAADEFAWKEMRTIRLLHAG
;
A
#
# COMPACT_ATOMS: atom_id res chain seq x y z
N MET A 1 2.69 10.01 16.38
CA MET A 1 3.20 8.68 16.01
C MET A 1 3.49 8.70 14.53
N SER A 2 4.64 8.18 14.09
CA SER A 2 4.91 8.01 12.66
C SER A 2 3.96 6.94 12.15
N LYS A 3 3.05 7.30 11.24
CA LYS A 3 2.12 6.36 10.61
C LYS A 3 2.79 5.79 9.35
N TYR A 4 2.75 4.47 9.19
CA TYR A 4 3.21 3.84 7.96
C TYR A 4 2.16 3.99 6.85
N GLU A 5 2.64 4.07 5.61
CA GLU A 5 1.78 4.06 4.43
C GLU A 5 1.54 2.60 4.02
N VAL A 6 0.29 2.16 4.04
CA VAL A 6 -0.07 0.77 3.72
C VAL A 6 0.36 0.43 2.29
N GLY A 7 0.98 -0.73 2.11
CA GLY A 7 1.53 -1.18 0.83
C GLY A 7 2.93 -0.64 0.51
N VAL A 8 3.51 0.19 1.37
CA VAL A 8 4.89 0.67 1.22
C VAL A 8 5.87 -0.30 1.87
N VAL A 9 6.99 -0.53 1.18
CA VAL A 9 8.12 -1.30 1.70
C VAL A 9 9.03 -0.38 2.51
N TYR A 10 9.49 -0.87 3.65
CA TYR A 10 10.44 -0.24 4.52
C TYR A 10 11.67 -1.13 4.69
N THR A 11 12.81 -0.56 5.09
CA THR A 11 14.00 -1.31 5.48
C THR A 11 14.40 -0.96 6.90
N ARG A 12 14.85 -1.97 7.66
CA ARG A 12 15.40 -1.83 9.01
C ARG A 12 16.57 -2.77 9.18
N GLY A 13 17.79 -2.23 9.30
CA GLY A 13 19.00 -3.03 9.54
C GLY A 13 19.28 -4.06 8.45
N GLY A 14 18.90 -3.78 7.19
CA GLY A 14 19.07 -4.69 6.06
C GLY A 14 17.88 -5.62 5.80
N CYS A 15 16.91 -5.70 6.71
CA CYS A 15 15.68 -6.46 6.50
C CYS A 15 14.61 -5.58 5.85
N TYR A 16 13.97 -6.10 4.79
CA TYR A 16 12.81 -5.45 4.18
C TYR A 16 11.53 -5.84 4.90
N LEU A 17 10.61 -4.88 5.02
CA LEU A 17 9.38 -4.96 5.79
C LEU A 17 8.26 -4.34 4.96
N LEU A 18 7.09 -4.98 4.88
CA LEU A 18 5.91 -4.42 4.21
C LEU A 18 4.97 -3.81 5.24
N ALA A 19 4.49 -2.60 5.01
CA ALA A 19 3.42 -2.02 5.82
C ALA A 19 2.05 -2.59 5.43
N VAL A 20 1.42 -3.27 6.38
CA VAL A 20 0.08 -3.88 6.21
C VAL A 20 -1.02 -3.07 6.89
N SER A 21 -0.64 -2.23 7.85
CA SER A 21 -1.51 -1.23 8.47
C SER A 21 -0.69 0.04 8.76
N THR A 22 -1.34 1.06 9.33
CA THR A 22 -0.65 2.29 9.71
C THR A 22 0.34 2.14 10.86
N ASP A 23 0.31 1.01 11.56
CA ASP A 23 1.11 0.72 12.75
C ASP A 23 1.80 -0.65 12.70
N THR A 24 1.54 -1.50 11.71
CA THR A 24 2.08 -2.86 11.64
C THR A 24 2.90 -3.05 10.36
N LEU A 25 4.11 -3.57 10.56
CA LEU A 25 4.99 -4.03 9.51
C LEU A 25 5.05 -5.55 9.54
N ILE A 26 5.16 -6.20 8.38
CA ILE A 26 5.36 -7.64 8.25
C ILE A 26 6.65 -7.94 7.49
N THR A 27 7.33 -9.00 7.88
CA THR A 27 8.41 -9.63 7.10
C THR A 27 8.16 -11.13 7.04
N PHE A 28 8.91 -11.83 6.19
CA PHE A 28 8.97 -13.28 6.20
C PHE A 28 10.39 -13.72 6.55
N GLU A 29 10.50 -14.66 7.47
CA GLU A 29 11.74 -15.31 7.87
C GLU A 29 11.48 -16.82 7.87
N ASP A 30 12.31 -17.59 7.16
CA ASP A 30 12.16 -19.04 7.00
C ASP A 30 10.76 -19.48 6.53
N GLY A 31 10.11 -18.67 5.67
CA GLY A 31 8.77 -18.93 5.15
C GLY A 31 7.62 -18.55 6.09
N GLU A 32 7.92 -18.11 7.31
CA GLU A 32 6.93 -17.74 8.31
C GLU A 32 6.75 -16.22 8.41
N PRO A 33 5.50 -15.71 8.47
CA PRO A 33 5.25 -14.29 8.64
C PRO A 33 5.61 -13.83 10.05
N ARG A 34 6.36 -12.72 10.14
CA ARG A 34 6.74 -12.06 11.40
C ARG A 34 6.25 -10.62 11.41
N GLU A 35 5.53 -10.26 12.46
CA GLU A 35 5.09 -8.88 12.68
C GLU A 35 6.17 -8.09 13.41
N ALA A 36 6.48 -6.91 12.90
CA ALA A 36 7.36 -5.95 13.53
C ALA A 36 6.56 -4.75 14.03
N LYS A 37 6.75 -4.44 15.31
CA LYS A 37 6.18 -3.25 15.94
C LYS A 37 6.78 -1.97 15.34
N PRO A 38 6.02 -0.86 15.34
CA PRO A 38 6.47 0.41 14.82
C PRO A 38 7.67 0.92 15.63
N SER A 39 8.80 1.13 14.96
CA SER A 39 9.99 1.77 15.55
C SER A 39 10.17 3.15 14.97
N LYS A 40 10.50 4.13 15.83
CA LYS A 40 10.86 5.50 15.41
C LYS A 40 12.29 5.61 14.87
N ARG A 41 13.13 4.59 15.05
CA ARG A 41 14.55 4.62 14.67
C ARG A 41 14.89 3.52 13.67
N GLY A 42 15.64 3.91 12.63
CA GLY A 42 16.23 3.00 11.65
C GLY A 42 15.25 2.36 10.68
N VAL A 43 14.10 3.00 10.42
CA VAL A 43 13.11 2.53 9.45
C VAL A 43 13.02 3.53 8.30
N GLU A 44 13.41 3.11 7.10
CA GLU A 44 13.43 3.97 5.90
C GLU A 44 12.52 3.39 4.81
N ALA A 45 11.78 4.25 4.11
CA ALA A 45 10.89 3.81 3.04
C ALA A 45 11.69 3.48 1.77
N VAL A 46 11.46 2.31 1.21
CA VAL A 46 12.09 1.81 -0.02
C VAL A 46 11.07 1.89 -1.16
N ARG A 47 11.20 2.91 -2.01
CA ARG A 47 10.27 3.14 -3.13
C ARG A 47 10.65 2.42 -4.43
N SER A 48 11.84 1.83 -4.48
CA SER A 48 12.39 1.18 -5.67
C SER A 48 12.02 -0.30 -5.78
N LEU A 49 11.33 -0.86 -4.78
CA LEU A 49 11.10 -2.30 -4.67
C LEU A 49 9.61 -2.61 -4.77
N SER A 50 9.24 -3.47 -5.73
CA SER A 50 7.87 -3.95 -5.86
C SER A 50 7.56 -5.06 -4.86
N VAL A 51 6.27 -5.31 -4.60
CA VAL A 51 5.83 -6.40 -3.72
C VAL A 51 6.25 -7.76 -4.28
N GLU A 52 6.20 -7.95 -5.61
CA GLU A 52 6.65 -9.18 -6.25
C GLU A 52 8.17 -9.43 -6.04
N GLN A 53 8.97 -8.38 -6.13
CA GLN A 53 10.41 -8.45 -5.83
C GLN A 53 10.66 -8.73 -4.34
N LEU A 54 9.81 -8.21 -3.46
CA LEU A 54 9.87 -8.47 -2.02
C LEU A 54 9.59 -9.95 -1.71
N CYS A 55 8.50 -10.50 -2.26
CA CYS A 55 8.17 -11.92 -2.14
C CYS A 55 9.30 -12.82 -2.65
N THR A 56 9.91 -12.46 -3.78
CA THR A 56 11.06 -13.19 -4.33
C THR A 56 12.24 -13.21 -3.35
N ARG A 57 12.54 -12.07 -2.70
CA ARG A 57 13.62 -11.99 -1.70
C ARG A 57 13.34 -12.77 -0.43
N TRP A 58 12.07 -12.82 -0.03
CA TRP A 58 11.62 -13.60 1.11
C TRP A 58 11.47 -15.10 0.81
N GLY A 59 11.56 -15.51 -0.45
CA GLY A 59 11.35 -16.90 -0.85
C GLY A 59 9.89 -17.36 -0.70
N VAL A 60 8.93 -16.44 -0.78
CA VAL A 60 7.50 -16.73 -0.61
C VAL A 60 6.70 -16.36 -1.86
N THR A 61 5.51 -16.96 -2.01
CA THR A 61 4.58 -16.62 -3.08
C THR A 61 3.71 -15.43 -2.70
N LEU A 62 3.12 -14.77 -3.69
CA LEU A 62 2.12 -13.73 -3.45
C LEU A 62 0.90 -14.28 -2.70
N ASP A 63 0.45 -15.49 -3.02
CA ASP A 63 -0.66 -16.14 -2.32
C ASP A 63 -0.37 -16.35 -0.82
N ALA A 64 0.86 -16.72 -0.46
CA ALA A 64 1.27 -16.85 0.94
C ALA A 64 1.26 -15.49 1.65
N LEU A 65 1.71 -14.42 0.96
CA LEU A 65 1.63 -13.05 1.48
C LEU A 65 0.17 -12.61 1.67
N ASP A 66 -0.69 -12.84 0.69
CA ASP A 66 -2.11 -12.47 0.74
C ASP A 66 -2.80 -13.20 1.90
N LYS A 67 -2.54 -14.50 2.10
CA LYS A 67 -3.06 -15.27 3.24
C LYS A 67 -2.59 -14.71 4.58
N ALA A 68 -1.30 -14.39 4.70
CA ALA A 68 -0.75 -13.83 5.95
C ALA A 68 -1.29 -12.43 6.25
N THR A 69 -1.60 -11.64 5.21
CA THR A 69 -2.07 -10.27 5.34
C THR A 69 -3.59 -10.13 5.32
N ALA A 70 -4.33 -11.21 5.02
CA ALA A 70 -5.79 -11.23 4.92
C ALA A 70 -6.50 -10.64 6.14
N LYS A 71 -5.96 -10.79 7.35
CA LYS A 71 -6.54 -10.23 8.58
C LYS A 71 -6.46 -8.69 8.66
N TYR A 72 -5.56 -8.07 7.91
CA TYR A 72 -5.39 -6.61 7.83
C TYR A 72 -6.12 -6.01 6.64
N LEU A 73 -6.36 -6.81 5.61
CA LEU A 73 -7.20 -6.47 4.48
C LEU A 73 -8.64 -6.56 4.96
N ALA A 74 -9.29 -5.42 5.22
CA ALA A 74 -10.71 -5.42 5.57
C ALA A 74 -11.50 -6.27 4.55
N PRO A 75 -12.54 -7.03 4.96
CA PRO A 75 -13.44 -7.66 4.01
C PRO A 75 -14.09 -6.54 3.20
N SER A 76 -13.58 -6.30 2.00
CA SER A 76 -14.17 -5.32 1.11
C SER A 76 -15.45 -5.95 0.57
N ILE A 77 -16.59 -5.52 1.11
CA ILE A 77 -17.92 -5.88 0.57
C ILE A 77 -17.99 -5.51 -0.92
N GLU A 78 -17.18 -4.54 -1.35
CA GLU A 78 -16.93 -4.21 -2.75
C GLU A 78 -15.53 -4.70 -3.14
N GLY A 79 -15.48 -5.72 -4.01
CA GLY A 79 -14.26 -6.39 -4.43
C GLY A 79 -13.10 -5.43 -4.72
N ILE A 80 -11.92 -5.80 -4.21
CA ILE A 80 -10.63 -5.13 -4.40
C ILE A 80 -10.51 -4.68 -5.87
N GLN A 81 -10.72 -3.40 -6.15
CA GLN A 81 -10.43 -2.87 -7.49
C GLN A 81 -8.91 -2.76 -7.62
N PRO A 82 -8.27 -3.53 -8.51
CA PRO A 82 -6.85 -3.38 -8.73
C PRO A 82 -6.58 -1.96 -9.24
N ARG A 83 -5.69 -1.25 -8.55
CA ARG A 83 -5.24 0.08 -8.97
C ARG A 83 -4.81 0.00 -10.45
N PRO A 84 -5.35 0.84 -11.34
CA PRO A 84 -4.99 0.77 -12.75
C PRO A 84 -3.49 1.00 -12.91
N ARG A 85 -2.75 -0.06 -13.29
CA ARG A 85 -1.33 0.03 -13.65
C ARG A 85 -1.24 0.92 -14.88
N GLY A 86 -0.63 2.09 -14.70
CA GLY A 86 -0.71 3.21 -15.65
C GLY A 86 -0.22 2.88 -17.05
N SER A 87 -1.16 2.84 -18.01
CA SER A 87 -0.87 3.16 -19.40
C SER A 87 -0.92 4.68 -19.56
N ARG A 88 0.17 5.25 -20.10
CA ARG A 88 0.46 6.69 -20.25
C ARG A 88 -0.65 7.51 -20.94
N ARG A 89 -1.66 6.87 -21.54
CA ARG A 89 -2.76 7.53 -22.28
C ARG A 89 -3.95 8.00 -21.43
N ARG A 90 -4.15 7.52 -20.19
CA ARG A 90 -5.37 7.85 -19.41
C ARG A 90 -5.30 9.09 -18.52
N ARG A 91 -4.16 9.79 -18.41
CA ARG A 91 -4.08 11.02 -17.60
C ARG A 91 -4.96 12.15 -18.14
N ALA A 92 -5.12 12.25 -19.46
CA ALA A 92 -5.92 13.31 -20.07
C ALA A 92 -7.43 13.21 -19.76
N ALA A 93 -7.97 12.01 -19.52
CA ALA A 93 -9.40 11.81 -19.26
C ALA A 93 -9.80 12.02 -17.80
N ALA A 94 -8.84 11.91 -16.86
CA ALA A 94 -9.11 12.11 -15.43
C ALA A 94 -9.17 13.60 -15.05
N ASP A 95 -8.44 14.46 -15.78
CA ASP A 95 -8.46 15.90 -15.53
C ASP A 95 -9.78 16.56 -15.96
N GLU A 96 -10.45 16.10 -17.03
CA GLU A 96 -11.76 16.68 -17.42
C GLU A 96 -12.88 16.41 -16.40
N PHE A 97 -12.85 15.25 -15.72
CA PHE A 97 -13.88 14.90 -14.73
C PHE A 97 -13.71 15.69 -13.42
N ALA A 98 -12.48 15.91 -12.96
CA ALA A 98 -12.20 16.64 -11.72
C ALA A 98 -12.62 18.13 -11.79
N TRP A 99 -12.61 18.74 -12.98
CA TRP A 99 -12.97 20.15 -13.16
C TRP A 99 -14.49 20.36 -13.20
N LYS A 100 -15.27 19.35 -13.58
CA LYS A 100 -16.74 19.40 -13.56
C LYS A 100 -17.29 19.38 -12.14
N GLU A 101 -16.71 18.56 -11.24
CA GLU A 101 -17.17 18.47 -9.85
C GLU A 101 -16.90 19.74 -9.03
N MET A 102 -15.76 20.41 -9.22
CA MET A 102 -15.46 21.65 -8.49
C MET A 102 -16.41 22.81 -8.85
N ARG A 103 -17.04 22.80 -10.04
CA ARG A 103 -17.94 23.86 -10.48
C ARG A 103 -19.31 23.77 -9.80
N THR A 104 -19.74 22.58 -9.39
CA THR A 104 -21.05 22.34 -8.77
C THR A 104 -21.07 22.76 -7.30
N ILE A 105 -19.95 22.64 -6.58
CA ILE A 105 -19.87 22.97 -5.15
C ILE A 105 -19.99 24.49 -4.89
N ARG A 106 -19.56 25.34 -5.83
CA ARG A 106 -19.65 26.81 -5.67
C ARG A 106 -21.07 27.38 -5.79
N LEU A 107 -22.03 26.66 -6.37
CA LEU A 107 -23.41 27.13 -6.53
C LEU A 107 -24.32 26.83 -5.33
N LEU A 108 -23.94 25.87 -4.47
CA LEU A 108 -24.74 25.47 -3.31
C LEU A 108 -24.42 26.24 -2.02
N HIS A 109 -23.41 27.12 -2.03
CA HIS A 109 -22.97 27.91 -0.87
C HIS A 109 -23.23 29.41 -1.01
N ALA A 110 -23.97 29.82 -2.04
CA ALA A 110 -24.32 31.22 -2.31
C ALA A 110 -25.85 31.45 -2.31
N GLY A 111 -26.58 30.62 -1.55
CA GLY A 111 -28.01 30.80 -1.25
C GLY A 111 -28.21 30.97 0.24
#